data_AF-A0A5C5WGV7-F1
#
_entry.id   AF-A0A5C5WGV7-F1
#
_cell.length_a   1.000
_cell.length_b   1.000
_cell.length_c   1.000
_cell.angle_alpha   90.00
_cell.angle_beta   90.00
_cell.angle_gamma   90.00
#
_symmetry.space_group_name_H-M   'P 1'
#
loop_
_entity.id
_entity.type
_entity.pdbx_description
1 polymer ?
#
loop_
_entity_poly.entity_id
_entity_poly.type
_entity_poly.pdbx_seq_one_letter_code
_entity_poly.pdbx_strand_id
1 'polypeptide(L)'
;MNRILALVKRALQTDARQLRGHVIRFLLGAFILWMLFVYQATAGLSTAPGLDLFRSVMVCNYLAITIAGTAFFSSAITEEKEERTLGLLRMAGVGSTSLILGKWIPRLICAALLLSVQIPFNFLSVTLGGVLWQQVVACYLTLFAHLYLVGNLGLLASVLMSSTASACGLAFGILIALFILPMLLSVLAMETSGFISQAASGLANAIQSGSAQSQISEILATGANPAMWNFQIISNLIVGTVFLITSWLFFDVFTRNEKEPGSIGLFDRLRRRRNMTRRRRIGSYPIIWKDFQFIGGGRIFILLKFGIYFGLAVAITFFSLRTNRDIAEMLGGVLFGYSIFFLFIELAIVSARVFRYELQEKTWSTLVMLPRSIREIAYAKVLGGLTTTLPLFACMFLGIILLGEDFWEGLGSLMQEFEALLVITYLLLQYLLGLHLSTFCSIVAKWGVWPVAISMAAFIMIASNMVVISFFALAGASDGWEALVVIGCMITGGITLALHHMIGDRLQAKAAES
;
A
#
# COMPACT_ATOMS: atom_id res chain seq x y z
N MET A 1 -4.45 39.92 3.76
CA MET A 1 -4.57 38.54 4.28
C MET A 1 -4.29 37.57 3.13
N ASN A 2 -3.12 36.93 3.12
CA ASN A 2 -2.64 36.14 1.97
C ASN A 2 -3.64 35.03 1.61
N ARG A 3 -4.04 34.94 0.33
CA ARG A 3 -5.00 33.94 -0.19
C ARG A 3 -4.66 32.51 0.27
N ILE A 4 -3.38 32.21 0.42
CA ILE A 4 -2.84 30.94 0.95
C ILE A 4 -3.36 30.65 2.36
N LEU A 5 -3.23 31.61 3.28
CA LEU A 5 -3.63 31.43 4.67
C LEU A 5 -5.15 31.27 4.81
N ALA A 6 -5.92 31.94 3.95
CA ALA A 6 -7.37 31.76 3.89
C ALA A 6 -7.77 30.34 3.43
N LEU A 7 -7.11 29.82 2.39
CA LEU A 7 -7.34 28.45 1.91
C LEU A 7 -6.96 27.41 2.96
N VAL A 8 -5.78 27.56 3.60
CA VAL A 8 -5.32 26.64 4.65
C VAL A 8 -6.26 26.66 5.85
N LYS A 9 -6.65 27.85 6.33
CA LYS A 9 -7.59 27.99 7.44
C LYS A 9 -8.93 27.31 7.13
N ARG A 10 -9.47 27.54 5.93
CA ARG A 10 -10.73 26.91 5.50
C ARG A 10 -10.60 25.38 5.45
N ALA A 11 -9.52 24.85 4.89
CA ALA A 11 -9.28 23.41 4.81
C ALA A 11 -9.21 22.79 6.21
N LEU A 12 -8.40 23.36 7.12
CA LEU A 12 -8.27 22.87 8.49
C LEU A 12 -9.59 22.95 9.28
N GLN A 13 -10.37 24.01 9.11
CA GLN A 13 -11.68 24.12 9.76
C GLN A 13 -12.68 23.10 9.22
N THR A 14 -12.60 22.78 7.93
CA THR A 14 -13.45 21.76 7.31
C THR A 14 -13.07 20.38 7.85
N ASP A 15 -11.79 20.06 7.89
CA ASP A 15 -11.28 18.79 8.42
C ASP A 15 -11.58 18.63 9.91
N ALA A 16 -11.43 19.70 10.71
CA ALA A 16 -11.72 19.69 12.14
C ALA A 16 -13.21 19.45 12.46
N ARG A 17 -14.12 19.78 11.53
CA ARG A 17 -15.56 19.53 11.70
C ARG A 17 -15.98 18.12 11.25
N GLN A 18 -15.13 17.40 10.52
CA GLN A 18 -15.47 16.06 10.07
C GLN A 18 -15.26 15.05 11.19
N LEU A 19 -16.34 14.40 11.61
CA LEU A 19 -16.33 13.33 12.63
C LEU A 19 -15.37 12.20 12.28
N ARG A 20 -15.19 11.90 10.99
CA ARG A 20 -14.31 10.82 10.49
C ARG A 20 -12.86 10.99 10.97
N GLY A 21 -12.31 12.20 10.95
CA GLY A 21 -10.94 12.45 11.39
C GLY A 21 -10.77 12.21 12.89
N HIS A 22 -11.77 12.58 13.69
CA HIS A 22 -11.78 12.33 15.14
C HIS A 22 -11.93 10.85 15.46
N VAL A 23 -12.79 10.13 14.73
CA VAL A 23 -12.93 8.67 14.90
C VAL A 23 -11.61 7.95 14.59
N ILE A 24 -10.92 8.31 13.50
CA ILE A 24 -9.61 7.71 13.17
C ILE A 24 -8.59 7.95 14.29
N ARG A 25 -8.51 9.19 14.81
CA ARG A 25 -7.62 9.54 15.93
C ARG A 25 -7.95 8.74 17.20
N PHE A 26 -9.23 8.62 17.52
CA PHE A 26 -9.70 7.85 18.66
C PHE A 26 -9.36 6.37 18.51
N LEU A 27 -9.62 5.77 17.34
CA LEU A 27 -9.29 4.37 17.05
C LEU A 27 -7.78 4.10 17.12
N LEU A 28 -6.94 5.02 16.63
CA LEU A 28 -5.49 4.91 16.74
C LEU A 28 -5.02 4.93 18.22
N GLY A 29 -5.54 5.88 19.02
CA GLY A 29 -5.23 5.94 20.45
C GLY A 29 -5.70 4.69 21.20
N ALA A 30 -6.93 4.23 20.92
CA ALA A 30 -7.48 3.01 21.49
C ALA A 30 -6.67 1.76 21.11
N PHE A 31 -6.18 1.69 19.87
CA PHE A 31 -5.31 0.59 19.43
C PHE A 31 -3.98 0.56 20.17
N ILE A 32 -3.35 1.73 20.41
CA ILE A 32 -2.10 1.81 21.20
C ILE A 32 -2.37 1.44 22.67
N LEU A 33 -3.48 1.88 23.24
CA LEU A 33 -3.87 1.49 24.61
C LEU A 33 -4.14 0.00 24.73
N TRP A 34 -4.79 -0.61 23.74
CA TRP A 34 -4.97 -2.06 23.68
C TRP A 34 -3.62 -2.78 23.65
N MET A 35 -2.71 -2.35 22.78
CA MET A 35 -1.33 -2.86 22.74
C MET A 35 -0.64 -2.75 24.10
N LEU A 36 -0.76 -1.59 24.75
CA LEU A 36 -0.20 -1.36 26.07
C LEU A 36 -0.73 -2.35 27.11
N PHE A 37 -2.05 -2.54 27.15
CA PHE A 37 -2.68 -3.50 28.05
C PHE A 37 -2.12 -4.92 27.86
N VAL A 38 -1.94 -5.33 26.60
CA VAL A 38 -1.44 -6.67 26.25
C VAL A 38 0.01 -6.84 26.68
N TYR A 39 0.89 -5.89 26.32
CA TYR A 39 2.30 -5.94 26.70
C TYR A 39 2.51 -5.84 28.21
N GLN A 40 1.64 -5.11 28.93
CA GLN A 40 1.65 -5.08 30.39
C GLN A 40 1.24 -6.43 30.99
N ALA A 41 0.23 -7.08 30.45
CA ALA A 41 -0.22 -8.39 30.92
C ALA A 41 0.80 -9.50 30.64
N THR A 42 1.57 -9.38 29.55
CA THR A 42 2.65 -10.31 29.20
C THR A 42 4.03 -9.87 29.71
N ALA A 43 4.10 -8.86 30.58
CA ALA A 43 5.36 -8.26 31.02
C ALA A 43 6.31 -9.25 31.71
N GLY A 44 5.79 -10.32 32.32
CA GLY A 44 6.60 -11.37 32.93
C GLY A 44 7.39 -12.24 31.94
N LEU A 45 7.06 -12.19 30.64
CA LEU A 45 7.69 -13.01 29.59
C LEU A 45 8.76 -12.26 28.78
N SER A 46 8.81 -10.92 28.87
CA SER A 46 9.80 -10.09 28.16
C SER A 46 10.72 -9.39 29.15
N THR A 47 12.00 -9.29 28.79
CA THR A 47 13.00 -8.56 29.58
C THR A 47 12.83 -7.04 29.46
N ALA A 48 12.17 -6.54 28.41
CA ALA A 48 11.96 -5.11 28.15
C ALA A 48 10.60 -4.84 27.45
N PRO A 49 9.47 -5.05 28.14
CA PRO A 49 8.13 -4.99 27.53
C PRO A 49 7.78 -3.62 26.92
N GLY A 50 8.26 -2.52 27.52
CA GLY A 50 8.07 -1.18 26.97
C GLY A 50 8.81 -0.94 25.65
N LEU A 51 10.00 -1.55 25.47
CA LEU A 51 10.78 -1.43 24.24
C LEU A 51 10.12 -2.20 23.08
N ASP A 52 9.64 -3.40 23.34
CA ASP A 52 8.96 -4.23 22.34
C ASP A 52 7.66 -3.56 21.86
N LEU A 53 6.86 -3.04 22.79
CA LEU A 53 5.67 -2.24 22.46
C LEU A 53 6.06 -1.06 21.57
N PHE A 54 7.03 -0.25 22.02
CA PHE A 54 7.40 0.96 21.33
C PHE A 54 7.94 0.66 19.93
N ARG A 55 8.74 -0.41 19.77
CA ARG A 55 9.22 -0.91 18.48
C ARG A 55 8.06 -1.30 17.56
N SER A 56 7.10 -2.08 18.04
CA SER A 56 5.92 -2.50 17.26
C SER A 56 5.11 -1.29 16.77
N VAL A 57 4.89 -0.31 17.63
CA VAL A 57 4.16 0.93 17.27
C VAL A 57 4.95 1.78 16.27
N MET A 58 6.27 1.90 16.40
CA MET A 58 7.11 2.65 15.46
C MET A 58 7.14 2.00 14.07
N VAL A 59 7.26 0.67 13.99
CA VAL A 59 7.20 -0.06 12.70
C VAL A 59 5.83 0.11 12.03
N CYS A 60 4.74 -0.01 12.80
CA CYS A 60 3.40 0.22 12.27
C CYS A 60 3.23 1.65 11.73
N ASN A 61 3.72 2.67 12.45
CA ASN A 61 3.68 4.06 12.00
C ASN A 61 4.52 4.29 10.75
N TYR A 62 5.73 3.74 10.68
CA TYR A 62 6.58 3.84 9.49
C TYR A 62 5.88 3.24 8.26
N LEU A 63 5.30 2.04 8.39
CA LEU A 63 4.55 1.39 7.31
C LEU A 63 3.29 2.19 6.93
N ALA A 64 2.53 2.68 7.92
CA ALA A 64 1.34 3.49 7.69
C ALA A 64 1.67 4.79 6.95
N ILE A 65 2.74 5.51 7.33
CA ILE A 65 3.19 6.72 6.62
C ILE A 65 3.62 6.37 5.20
N THR A 66 4.37 5.28 5.02
CA THR A 66 4.88 4.88 3.69
C THR A 66 3.74 4.49 2.74
N ILE A 67 2.72 3.77 3.23
CA ILE A 67 1.62 3.28 2.41
C ILE A 67 0.46 4.30 2.32
N ALA A 68 -0.08 4.73 3.45
CA ALA A 68 -1.20 5.66 3.45
C ALA A 68 -0.77 7.10 3.11
N GLY A 69 0.43 7.52 3.54
CA GLY A 69 0.95 8.85 3.25
C GLY A 69 1.17 9.07 1.76
N THR A 70 1.84 8.15 1.06
CA THR A 70 2.01 8.24 -0.41
C THR A 70 0.68 8.35 -1.14
N ALA A 71 -0.29 7.53 -0.78
CA ALA A 71 -1.63 7.57 -1.36
C ALA A 71 -2.36 8.90 -1.08
N PHE A 72 -2.23 9.43 0.13
CA PHE A 72 -2.86 10.68 0.56
C PHE A 72 -2.22 11.93 -0.04
N PHE A 73 -0.88 11.98 -0.18
CA PHE A 73 -0.20 13.13 -0.77
C PHE A 73 -0.21 13.09 -2.31
N SER A 74 -0.19 11.90 -2.93
CA SER A 74 -0.28 11.76 -4.38
C SER A 74 -1.61 12.19 -4.97
N SER A 75 -2.67 12.30 -4.17
CA SER A 75 -3.97 12.85 -4.60
C SER A 75 -4.07 14.37 -4.55
N ALA A 76 -3.04 15.10 -4.06
CA ALA A 76 -3.18 16.53 -3.76
C ALA A 76 -3.56 17.36 -5.00
N ILE A 77 -2.85 17.15 -6.11
CA ILE A 77 -3.10 17.85 -7.36
C ILE A 77 -3.83 16.96 -8.36
N THR A 78 -3.61 15.64 -8.33
CA THR A 78 -4.26 14.73 -9.28
C THR A 78 -5.76 14.68 -9.11
N GLU A 79 -6.29 14.89 -7.90
CA GLU A 79 -7.73 15.01 -7.68
C GLU A 79 -8.34 16.15 -8.51
N GLU A 80 -7.71 17.33 -8.53
CA GLU A 80 -8.18 18.46 -9.35
C GLU A 80 -7.97 18.24 -10.85
N LYS A 81 -6.96 17.45 -11.22
CA LYS A 81 -6.71 17.05 -12.62
C LYS A 81 -7.75 16.03 -13.10
N GLU A 82 -8.09 15.06 -12.26
CA GLU A 82 -9.10 14.03 -12.56
C GLU A 82 -10.50 14.64 -12.62
N GLU A 83 -10.83 15.55 -11.70
CA GLU A 83 -12.13 16.25 -11.66
C GLU A 83 -12.24 17.39 -12.70
N ARG A 84 -11.16 17.72 -13.41
CA ARG A 84 -11.09 18.82 -14.40
C ARG A 84 -11.45 20.19 -13.83
N THR A 85 -11.21 20.37 -12.53
CA THR A 85 -11.43 21.63 -11.81
C THR A 85 -10.18 22.50 -11.82
N LEU A 86 -9.02 21.94 -12.15
CA LEU A 86 -7.75 22.67 -12.21
C LEU A 86 -7.80 23.83 -13.22
N GLY A 87 -8.31 23.60 -14.43
CA GLY A 87 -8.52 24.66 -15.43
C GLY A 87 -9.45 25.78 -14.96
N LEU A 88 -10.55 25.43 -14.29
CA LEU A 88 -11.49 26.41 -13.70
C LEU A 88 -10.81 27.27 -12.62
N LEU A 89 -10.02 26.65 -11.73
CA LEU A 89 -9.28 27.37 -10.68
C LEU A 89 -8.22 28.32 -11.25
N ARG A 90 -7.61 27.94 -12.38
CA ARG A 90 -6.67 28.82 -13.10
C ARG A 90 -7.35 30.00 -13.77
N MET A 91 -8.51 29.79 -14.38
CA MET A 91 -9.32 30.89 -14.93
C MET A 91 -9.78 31.85 -13.83
N ALA A 92 -10.02 31.36 -12.61
CA ALA A 92 -10.30 32.19 -11.43
C ALA A 92 -9.07 32.98 -10.90
N GLY A 93 -7.91 32.91 -11.56
CA GLY A 93 -6.71 33.67 -11.20
C GLY A 93 -6.01 33.16 -9.93
N VAL A 94 -6.18 31.88 -9.59
CA VAL A 94 -5.44 31.24 -8.50
C VAL A 94 -4.04 30.87 -9.00
N GLY A 95 -3.00 31.48 -8.43
CA GLY A 95 -1.61 31.23 -8.81
C GLY A 95 -1.12 29.83 -8.42
N SER A 96 -0.19 29.27 -9.21
CA SER A 96 0.35 27.92 -9.04
C SER A 96 0.93 27.66 -7.64
N THR A 97 1.67 28.61 -7.08
CA THR A 97 2.21 28.51 -5.70
C THR A 97 1.11 28.41 -4.66
N SER A 98 0.06 29.22 -4.81
CA SER A 98 -1.06 29.24 -3.87
C SER A 98 -1.89 27.97 -3.92
N LEU A 99 -1.97 27.33 -5.09
CA LEU A 99 -2.68 26.07 -5.27
C LEU A 99 -1.91 24.89 -4.66
N ILE A 100 -0.60 24.79 -4.92
CA ILE A 100 0.26 23.74 -4.33
C ILE A 100 0.27 23.85 -2.81
N LEU A 101 0.65 25.01 -2.27
CA LEU A 101 0.77 25.21 -0.82
C LEU A 101 -0.59 25.14 -0.12
N GLY A 102 -1.64 25.67 -0.75
CA GLY A 102 -3.00 25.67 -0.20
C GLY A 102 -3.58 24.27 0.00
N LYS A 103 -3.08 23.25 -0.71
CA LYS A 103 -3.49 21.85 -0.58
C LYS A 103 -2.51 20.97 0.16
N TRP A 104 -1.22 21.21 -0.02
CA TRP A 104 -0.17 20.43 0.62
C TRP A 104 -0.05 20.71 2.11
N ILE A 105 -0.05 21.99 2.53
CA ILE A 105 0.10 22.37 3.94
C ILE A 105 -1.00 21.76 4.82
N PRO A 106 -2.30 21.86 4.47
CA PRO A 106 -3.35 21.24 5.30
C PRO A 106 -3.19 19.73 5.42
N ARG A 107 -2.81 19.05 4.32
CA ARG A 107 -2.59 17.60 4.34
C ARG A 107 -1.40 17.20 5.22
N LEU A 108 -0.30 17.97 5.16
CA LEU A 108 0.86 17.73 6.01
C LEU A 108 0.53 17.96 7.48
N ILE A 109 -0.19 19.04 7.81
CA ILE A 109 -0.65 19.32 9.18
C ILE A 109 -1.59 18.22 9.67
N CYS A 110 -2.56 17.80 8.85
CA CYS A 110 -3.49 16.72 9.22
C CYS A 110 -2.76 15.41 9.49
N ALA A 111 -1.77 15.04 8.66
CA ALA A 111 -0.95 13.85 8.88
C ALA A 111 -0.03 13.98 10.11
N ALA A 112 0.55 15.17 10.34
CA ALA A 112 1.35 15.45 11.53
C ALA A 112 0.51 15.34 12.81
N LEU A 113 -0.71 15.89 12.81
CA LEU A 113 -1.65 15.76 13.94
C LEU A 113 -2.01 14.30 14.22
N LEU A 114 -2.15 13.45 13.19
CA LEU A 114 -2.37 12.01 13.38
C LEU A 114 -1.19 11.33 14.09
N LEU A 115 0.05 11.76 13.83
CA LEU A 115 1.21 11.29 14.58
C LEU A 115 1.27 11.88 15.99
N SER A 116 0.98 13.18 16.15
CA SER A 116 1.03 13.86 17.45
C SER A 116 0.04 13.30 18.46
N VAL A 117 -1.15 12.84 18.02
CA VAL A 117 -2.14 12.19 18.89
C VAL A 117 -1.59 10.94 19.57
N GLN A 118 -0.62 10.26 18.96
CA GLN A 118 -0.04 9.02 19.48
C GLN A 118 1.04 9.26 20.54
N ILE A 119 1.65 10.45 20.56
CA ILE A 119 2.74 10.82 21.48
C ILE A 119 2.37 10.55 22.95
N PRO A 120 1.25 11.07 23.50
CA PRO A 120 0.93 10.87 24.91
C PRO A 120 0.77 9.39 25.28
N PHE A 121 0.22 8.57 24.37
CA PHE A 121 0.06 7.14 24.60
C PHE A 121 1.39 6.38 24.54
N ASN A 122 2.30 6.76 23.64
CA ASN A 122 3.62 6.15 23.56
C ASN A 122 4.53 6.58 24.72
N PHE A 123 4.32 7.74 25.34
CA PHE A 123 5.03 8.08 26.57
C PHE A 123 4.74 7.12 27.73
N LEU A 124 3.59 6.44 27.72
CA LEU A 124 3.29 5.39 28.70
C LEU A 124 4.16 4.14 28.50
N SER A 125 4.80 3.94 27.34
CA SER A 125 5.75 2.83 27.18
C SER A 125 7.03 3.06 28.00
N VAL A 126 7.37 4.31 28.32
CA VAL A 126 8.51 4.67 29.17
C VAL A 126 8.29 4.16 30.60
N THR A 127 7.03 4.13 31.08
CA THR A 127 6.72 3.66 32.44
C THR A 127 6.78 2.14 32.56
N LEU A 128 6.65 1.40 31.45
CA LEU A 128 6.84 -0.06 31.39
C LEU A 128 8.33 -0.48 31.39
N GLY A 129 9.25 0.48 31.29
CA GLY A 129 10.69 0.24 31.28
C GLY A 129 11.25 -0.15 29.90
N GLY A 130 12.58 -0.03 29.75
CA GLY A 130 13.30 -0.38 28.52
C GLY A 130 13.36 0.71 27.45
N VAL A 131 12.68 1.85 27.63
CA VAL A 131 12.70 2.98 26.68
C VAL A 131 12.99 4.30 27.41
N LEU A 132 13.92 5.09 26.88
CA LEU A 132 14.19 6.44 27.35
C LEU A 132 13.27 7.46 26.66
N TRP A 133 12.87 8.51 27.37
CA TRP A 133 12.06 9.59 26.78
C TRP A 133 12.74 10.26 25.56
N GLN A 134 14.08 10.30 25.56
CA GLN A 134 14.87 10.81 24.43
C GLN A 134 14.72 9.94 23.18
N GLN A 135 14.63 8.61 23.34
CA GLN A 135 14.37 7.70 22.22
C GLN A 135 12.97 7.94 21.64
N VAL A 136 11.98 8.21 22.50
CA VAL A 136 10.62 8.54 22.05
C VAL A 136 10.64 9.78 21.16
N VAL A 137 11.22 10.88 21.64
CA VAL A 137 11.30 12.14 20.87
C VAL A 137 12.10 11.95 19.57
N ALA A 138 13.25 11.27 19.61
CA ALA A 138 14.07 11.02 18.44
C ALA A 138 13.33 10.21 17.36
N CYS A 139 12.63 9.13 17.74
CA CYS A 139 11.83 8.33 16.80
C CYS A 139 10.70 9.16 16.16
N TYR A 140 10.01 10.01 16.93
CA TYR A 140 8.95 10.87 16.39
C TYR A 140 9.50 11.95 15.44
N LEU A 141 10.70 12.50 15.71
CA LEU A 141 11.39 13.40 14.78
C LEU A 141 11.77 12.67 13.48
N THR A 142 12.29 11.44 13.57
CA THR A 142 12.57 10.59 12.41
C THR A 142 11.32 10.30 11.58
N LEU A 143 10.19 9.96 12.23
CA LEU A 143 8.91 9.73 11.56
C LEU A 143 8.36 10.99 10.92
N PHE A 144 8.50 12.16 11.55
CA PHE A 144 8.08 13.43 10.98
C PHE A 144 8.92 13.81 9.75
N ALA A 145 10.25 13.62 9.81
CA ALA A 145 11.13 13.83 8.66
C ALA A 145 10.80 12.87 7.51
N HIS A 146 10.49 11.61 7.82
CA HIS A 146 10.00 10.62 6.83
C HIS A 146 8.65 11.03 6.22
N LEU A 147 7.70 11.48 7.04
CA LEU A 147 6.41 12.00 6.59
C LEU A 147 6.60 13.18 5.64
N TYR A 148 7.51 14.10 5.95
CA TYR A 148 7.84 15.23 5.09
C TYR A 148 8.42 14.79 3.74
N LEU A 149 9.38 13.86 3.74
CA LEU A 149 9.95 13.29 2.52
C LEU A 149 8.88 12.62 1.66
N VAL A 150 8.10 11.70 2.25
CA VAL A 150 7.02 10.97 1.56
C VAL A 150 5.94 11.92 1.04
N GLY A 151 5.62 12.97 1.80
CA GLY A 151 4.63 13.97 1.40
C GLY A 151 5.07 14.78 0.19
N ASN A 152 6.34 15.20 0.13
CA ASN A 152 6.87 15.94 -1.00
C ASN A 152 7.10 15.04 -2.23
N LEU A 153 7.52 13.79 -2.03
CA LEU A 153 7.59 12.80 -3.11
C LEU A 153 6.22 12.53 -3.72
N GLY A 154 5.19 12.33 -2.88
CA GLY A 154 3.81 12.16 -3.32
C GLY A 154 3.28 13.37 -4.07
N LEU A 155 3.57 14.57 -3.58
CA LEU A 155 3.22 15.83 -4.25
C LEU A 155 3.90 15.98 -5.62
N LEU A 156 5.21 15.71 -5.71
CA LEU A 156 5.94 15.72 -6.98
C LEU A 156 5.33 14.73 -7.97
N ALA A 157 5.08 13.49 -7.53
CA ALA A 157 4.42 12.48 -8.34
C ALA A 157 3.01 12.94 -8.79
N SER A 158 2.29 13.65 -7.93
CA SER A 158 0.97 14.22 -8.24
C SER A 158 1.04 15.31 -9.32
N VAL A 159 2.14 16.04 -9.42
CA VAL A 159 2.35 17.05 -10.47
C VAL A 159 2.78 16.43 -11.78
N LEU A 160 3.63 15.41 -11.75
CA LEU A 160 4.13 14.74 -12.96
C LEU A 160 3.06 13.89 -13.66
N MET A 161 2.17 13.27 -12.89
CA MET A 161 1.20 12.31 -13.41
C MET A 161 -0.18 12.93 -13.66
N SER A 162 -0.95 12.30 -14.54
CA SER A 162 -2.30 12.75 -14.94
C SER A 162 -3.43 12.04 -14.18
N SER A 163 -3.18 10.81 -13.70
CA SER A 163 -4.10 10.10 -12.80
C SER A 163 -3.45 9.89 -11.44
N THR A 164 -4.26 9.88 -10.39
CA THR A 164 -3.81 9.57 -9.03
C THR A 164 -3.28 8.15 -8.93
N ALA A 165 -3.83 7.23 -9.72
CA ALA A 165 -3.32 5.86 -9.82
C ALA A 165 -1.85 5.84 -10.28
N SER A 166 -1.53 6.56 -11.36
CA SER A 166 -0.17 6.67 -11.86
C SER A 166 0.75 7.46 -10.93
N ALA A 167 0.25 8.51 -10.27
CA ALA A 167 1.02 9.29 -9.29
C ALA A 167 1.44 8.42 -8.09
N CYS A 168 0.48 7.69 -7.53
CA CYS A 168 0.73 6.80 -6.41
C CYS A 168 1.68 5.66 -6.83
N GLY A 169 1.48 5.06 -8.01
CA GLY A 169 2.38 4.03 -8.55
C GLY A 169 3.82 4.52 -8.74
N LEU A 170 4.02 5.76 -9.19
CA LEU A 170 5.35 6.36 -9.30
C LEU A 170 5.97 6.61 -7.93
N ALA A 171 5.23 7.19 -6.99
CA ALA A 171 5.73 7.45 -5.64
C ALA A 171 6.11 6.16 -4.91
N PHE A 172 5.25 5.14 -4.97
CA PHE A 172 5.56 3.82 -4.43
C PHE A 172 6.74 3.15 -5.14
N GLY A 173 6.79 3.22 -6.48
CA GLY A 173 7.89 2.68 -7.26
C GLY A 173 9.24 3.27 -6.84
N ILE A 174 9.28 4.59 -6.60
CA ILE A 174 10.49 5.26 -6.10
C ILE A 174 10.85 4.79 -4.68
N LEU A 175 9.89 4.69 -3.76
CA LEU A 175 10.18 4.23 -2.39
C LEU A 175 10.63 2.78 -2.34
N ILE A 176 10.00 1.89 -3.13
CA ILE A 176 10.43 0.50 -3.28
C ILE A 176 11.82 0.44 -3.90
N ALA A 177 12.12 1.25 -4.91
CA ALA A 177 13.45 1.35 -5.48
C ALA A 177 14.47 1.81 -4.43
N LEU A 178 14.16 2.80 -3.59
CA LEU A 178 15.03 3.23 -2.49
C LEU A 178 15.26 2.14 -1.43
N PHE A 179 14.32 1.21 -1.27
CA PHE A 179 14.46 0.07 -0.38
C PHE A 179 15.32 -1.07 -0.97
N ILE A 180 15.12 -1.38 -2.26
CA ILE A 180 15.81 -2.51 -2.94
C ILE A 180 17.22 -2.11 -3.43
N LEU A 181 17.40 -0.86 -3.87
CA LEU A 181 18.65 -0.38 -4.47
C LEU A 181 19.88 -0.54 -3.56
N PRO A 182 19.83 -0.25 -2.24
CA PRO A 182 20.96 -0.49 -1.34
C PRO A 182 21.38 -1.95 -1.29
N MET A 183 20.41 -2.88 -1.34
CA MET A 183 20.68 -4.32 -1.35
C MET A 183 21.35 -4.74 -2.66
N LEU A 184 20.94 -4.20 -3.80
CA LEU A 184 21.58 -4.49 -5.09
C LEU A 184 23.00 -3.89 -5.15
N LEU A 185 23.18 -2.68 -4.64
CA LEU A 185 24.49 -2.01 -4.60
C LEU A 185 25.46 -2.70 -3.64
N SER A 186 24.99 -3.19 -2.49
CA SER A 186 25.85 -3.93 -1.56
C SER A 186 26.32 -5.26 -2.16
N VAL A 187 25.45 -5.98 -2.88
CA VAL A 187 25.83 -7.19 -3.61
C VAL A 187 26.83 -6.87 -4.72
N LEU A 188 26.58 -5.83 -5.51
CA LEU A 188 27.53 -5.37 -6.54
C LEU A 188 28.90 -5.03 -5.94
N ALA A 189 28.93 -4.42 -4.76
CA ALA A 189 30.16 -4.11 -4.05
C ALA A 189 30.93 -5.35 -3.59
N MET A 190 30.25 -6.46 -3.29
CA MET A 190 30.88 -7.74 -2.93
C MET A 190 31.46 -8.49 -4.15
N GLU A 191 30.86 -8.34 -5.32
CA GLU A 191 31.28 -9.04 -6.55
C GLU A 191 32.34 -8.27 -7.36
N THR A 192 32.48 -6.97 -7.11
CA THR A 192 33.46 -6.13 -7.79
C THR A 192 34.61 -5.76 -6.86
N SER A 193 35.76 -5.39 -7.42
CA SER A 193 36.92 -4.91 -6.66
C SER A 193 37.32 -3.49 -7.10
N GLY A 194 38.04 -2.78 -6.25
CA GLY A 194 38.57 -1.44 -6.56
C GLY A 194 37.53 -0.33 -6.43
N PHE A 195 37.60 0.68 -7.31
CA PHE A 195 36.79 1.90 -7.21
C PHE A 195 35.28 1.64 -7.30
N ILE A 196 34.86 0.69 -8.14
CA ILE A 196 33.43 0.36 -8.34
C ILE A 196 32.82 -0.20 -7.04
N SER A 197 33.56 -1.05 -6.34
CA SER A 197 33.13 -1.61 -5.05
C SER A 197 32.97 -0.51 -3.99
N GLN A 198 33.98 0.36 -3.86
CA GLN A 198 33.94 1.49 -2.90
C GLN A 198 32.80 2.47 -3.20
N ALA A 199 32.57 2.80 -4.48
CA ALA A 199 31.48 3.66 -4.89
C ALA A 199 30.11 3.01 -4.62
N ALA A 200 29.95 1.73 -4.95
CA ALA A 200 28.71 0.99 -4.72
C ALA A 200 28.41 0.86 -3.22
N SER A 201 29.38 0.49 -2.39
CA SER A 201 29.21 0.40 -0.93
C SER A 201 28.95 1.77 -0.30
N GLY A 202 29.64 2.82 -0.78
CA GLY A 202 29.44 4.18 -0.31
C GLY A 202 28.01 4.69 -0.58
N LEU A 203 27.51 4.47 -1.80
CA LEU A 203 26.14 4.81 -2.16
C LEU A 203 25.11 3.97 -1.40
N ALA A 204 25.34 2.66 -1.25
CA ALA A 204 24.47 1.78 -0.47
C ALA A 204 24.34 2.27 0.98
N ASN A 205 25.47 2.58 1.62
CA ASN A 205 25.51 3.09 3.00
C ASN A 205 24.86 4.47 3.13
N ALA A 206 25.01 5.36 2.14
CA ALA A 206 24.37 6.67 2.15
C ALA A 206 22.84 6.56 2.05
N ILE A 207 22.33 5.68 1.19
CA ILE A 207 20.88 5.45 1.07
C ILE A 207 20.36 4.74 2.32
N GLN A 208 21.08 3.74 2.83
CA GLN A 208 20.67 2.99 4.01
C GLN A 208 20.67 3.86 5.28
N SER A 209 21.68 4.72 5.47
CA SER A 209 21.71 5.67 6.61
C SER A 209 20.69 6.80 6.48
N GLY A 210 20.23 7.13 5.27
CA GLY A 210 19.11 8.04 5.03
C GLY A 210 17.73 7.40 5.25
N SER A 211 17.63 6.08 5.41
CA SER A 211 16.35 5.39 5.58
C SER A 211 15.79 5.58 7.00
N ALA A 212 14.50 5.88 7.13
CA ALA A 212 13.87 5.97 8.44
C ALA A 212 13.80 4.61 9.15
N GLN A 213 13.71 3.49 8.41
CA GLN A 213 13.63 2.15 8.98
C GLN A 213 14.93 1.75 9.71
N SER A 214 16.09 2.03 9.11
CA SER A 214 17.39 1.78 9.73
C SER A 214 17.58 2.67 10.95
N GLN A 215 17.23 3.95 10.86
CA GLN A 215 17.36 4.89 11.96
C GLN A 215 16.47 4.54 13.15
N ILE A 216 15.23 4.11 12.92
CA ILE A 216 14.33 3.62 13.99
C ILE A 216 14.95 2.38 14.65
N SER A 217 15.51 1.46 13.86
CA SER A 217 16.15 0.25 14.38
C SER A 217 17.38 0.56 15.23
N GLU A 218 18.16 1.56 14.85
CA GLU A 218 19.35 2.04 15.58
C GLU A 218 18.97 2.75 16.90
N ILE A 219 17.97 3.66 16.87
CA ILE A 219 17.50 4.37 18.07
C ILE A 219 16.94 3.38 19.11
N LEU A 220 16.27 2.33 18.64
CA LEU A 220 15.67 1.28 19.46
C LEU A 220 16.63 0.13 19.79
N ALA A 221 17.92 0.26 19.48
CA ALA A 221 18.93 -0.67 19.95
C ALA A 221 19.18 -0.48 21.46
N THR A 222 19.39 -1.58 22.18
CA THR A 222 19.63 -1.56 23.62
C THR A 222 20.91 -0.78 23.95
N GLY A 223 20.82 0.25 24.80
CA GLY A 223 21.96 1.07 25.21
C GLY A 223 22.35 2.18 24.23
N ALA A 224 21.56 2.42 23.17
CA ALA A 224 21.80 3.53 22.26
C ALA A 224 21.59 4.89 22.95
N ASN A 225 22.48 5.84 22.68
CA ASN A 225 22.31 7.25 23.07
C ASN A 225 21.86 8.04 21.84
N PRO A 226 20.55 8.30 21.68
CA PRO A 226 20.03 8.86 20.44
C PRO A 226 20.40 10.34 20.32
N ALA A 227 21.16 10.70 19.29
CA ALA A 227 21.26 12.09 18.89
C ALA A 227 19.91 12.57 18.34
N MET A 228 19.46 13.76 18.77
CA MET A 228 18.21 14.36 18.28
C MET A 228 18.30 14.77 16.81
N TRP A 229 19.52 15.01 16.32
CA TRP A 229 19.82 15.39 14.94
C TRP A 229 20.67 14.31 14.30
N ASN A 230 20.04 13.50 13.45
CA ASN A 230 20.68 12.42 12.71
C ASN A 230 20.80 12.77 11.22
N PHE A 231 21.74 12.11 10.54
CA PHE A 231 21.90 12.23 9.09
C PHE A 231 20.59 11.95 8.34
N GLN A 232 19.80 10.99 8.80
CA GLN A 232 18.46 10.68 8.28
C GLN A 232 17.51 11.87 8.30
N ILE A 233 17.45 12.63 9.40
CA ILE A 233 16.54 13.78 9.52
C ILE A 233 16.94 14.87 8.54
N ILE A 234 18.23 15.22 8.50
CA ILE A 234 18.74 16.27 7.63
C ILE A 234 18.58 15.89 6.16
N SER A 235 18.97 14.66 5.78
CA SER A 235 18.84 14.17 4.41
C SER A 235 17.38 14.13 3.94
N ASN A 236 16.45 13.64 4.76
CA ASN A 236 15.02 13.61 4.40
C ASN A 236 14.41 15.01 4.26
N LEU A 237 14.82 15.96 5.09
CA LEU A 237 14.39 17.36 4.97
C LEU A 237 14.95 18.01 3.69
N ILE A 238 16.23 17.81 3.38
CA ILE A 238 16.86 18.34 2.16
C ILE A 238 16.28 17.72 0.90
N VAL A 239 16.19 16.39 0.82
CA VAL A 239 15.62 15.70 -0.34
C VAL A 239 14.14 16.05 -0.50
N GLY A 240 13.41 16.17 0.62
CA GLY A 240 12.02 16.61 0.63
C GLY A 240 11.84 18.04 0.09
N THR A 241 12.68 19.00 0.51
CA THR A 241 12.62 20.37 -0.03
C THR A 241 13.00 20.43 -1.50
N VAL A 242 13.97 19.64 -1.94
CA VAL A 242 14.31 19.49 -3.37
C VAL A 242 13.08 19.02 -4.14
N PHE A 243 12.39 17.96 -3.71
CA PHE A 243 11.17 17.49 -4.37
C PHE A 243 10.05 18.54 -4.38
N LEU A 244 9.88 19.32 -3.31
CA LEU A 244 8.92 20.42 -3.26
C LEU A 244 9.24 21.51 -4.31
N ILE A 245 10.51 21.91 -4.40
CA ILE A 245 10.97 22.91 -5.38
C ILE A 245 10.82 22.37 -6.80
N THR A 246 11.24 21.12 -7.04
CA THR A 246 11.07 20.44 -8.34
C THR A 246 9.60 20.38 -8.73
N SER A 247 8.71 20.06 -7.78
CA SER A 247 7.27 20.05 -8.01
C SER A 247 6.72 21.42 -8.36
N TRP A 248 7.26 22.49 -7.78
CA TRP A 248 6.87 23.86 -8.09
C TRP A 248 7.31 24.26 -9.50
N LEU A 249 8.56 23.97 -9.87
CA LEU A 249 9.13 24.27 -11.20
C LEU A 249 8.38 23.55 -12.32
N PHE A 250 8.08 22.27 -12.12
CA PHE A 250 7.39 21.46 -13.13
C PHE A 250 5.87 21.65 -13.12
N PHE A 251 5.32 22.38 -12.15
CA PHE A 251 3.88 22.56 -12.02
C PHE A 251 3.26 23.09 -13.31
N ASP A 252 3.74 24.23 -13.81
CA ASP A 252 3.15 24.87 -14.98
C ASP A 252 3.32 24.04 -16.24
N VAL A 253 4.46 23.35 -16.39
CA VAL A 253 4.75 22.51 -17.56
C VAL A 253 3.75 21.35 -17.68
N PHE A 254 3.51 20.62 -16.59
CA PHE A 254 2.67 19.41 -16.61
C PHE A 254 1.17 19.68 -16.40
N THR A 255 0.79 20.94 -16.18
CA THR A 255 -0.62 21.36 -16.00
C THR A 255 -1.12 22.26 -17.12
N ARG A 256 -0.28 22.62 -18.10
CA ARG A 256 -0.65 23.50 -19.22
C ARG A 256 -1.52 22.81 -20.28
N ASN A 257 -1.35 21.49 -20.42
CA ASN A 257 -2.09 20.68 -21.39
C ASN A 257 -2.99 19.70 -20.63
N GLU A 258 -4.21 20.12 -20.27
CA GLU A 258 -5.24 19.14 -19.97
C GLU A 258 -5.39 18.24 -21.20
N LYS A 259 -5.17 16.94 -21.03
CA LYS A 259 -5.38 15.97 -22.12
C LYS A 259 -6.82 16.14 -22.60
N GLU A 260 -7.00 16.47 -23.88
CA GLU A 260 -8.32 16.46 -24.51
C GLU A 260 -9.03 15.13 -24.22
N PRO A 261 -10.34 15.16 -23.91
CA PRO A 261 -11.11 13.95 -23.65
C PRO A 261 -11.02 13.02 -24.87
N GLY A 262 -10.39 11.86 -24.68
CA GLY A 262 -10.18 10.88 -25.75
C GLY A 262 -8.79 10.88 -26.39
N SER A 263 -7.79 11.58 -25.85
CA SER A 263 -6.41 11.46 -26.34
C SER A 263 -5.85 10.04 -26.15
N ILE A 264 -5.92 9.28 -27.24
CA ILE A 264 -5.43 7.92 -27.39
C ILE A 264 -3.92 7.90 -27.11
N GLY A 265 -3.49 7.13 -26.11
CA GLY A 265 -2.08 6.96 -25.76
C GLY A 265 -1.25 6.42 -26.92
N LEU A 266 0.07 6.62 -26.87
CA LEU A 266 1.01 6.14 -27.91
C LEU A 266 0.83 4.64 -28.19
N PHE A 267 0.65 3.84 -27.14
CA PHE A 267 0.38 2.40 -27.24
C PHE A 267 -0.98 2.09 -27.88
N ASP A 268 -2.03 2.87 -27.58
CA ASP A 268 -3.33 2.69 -28.22
C ASP A 268 -3.31 3.11 -29.69
N ARG A 269 -2.50 4.10 -30.09
CA ARG A 269 -2.28 4.47 -31.49
C ARG A 269 -1.61 3.33 -32.27
N LEU A 270 -0.57 2.72 -31.70
CA LEU A 270 0.10 1.54 -32.26
C LEU A 270 -0.86 0.34 -32.35
N ARG A 271 -1.73 0.16 -31.35
CA ARG A 271 -2.74 -0.91 -31.30
C ARG A 271 -3.86 -0.72 -32.33
N ARG A 272 -4.34 0.52 -32.55
CA ARG A 272 -5.40 0.84 -33.52
C ARG A 272 -4.97 0.49 -34.95
N ARG A 273 -3.70 0.75 -35.29
CA ARG A 273 -3.14 0.41 -36.61
C ARG A 273 -3.16 -1.09 -36.90
N ARG A 274 -3.06 -1.93 -35.87
CA ARG A 274 -3.04 -3.40 -36.00
C ARG A 274 -4.42 -4.05 -35.92
N ASN A 275 -5.39 -3.44 -35.24
CA ASN A 275 -6.71 -4.02 -34.97
C ASN A 275 -7.83 -3.60 -35.95
N MET A 276 -7.59 -2.65 -36.86
CA MET A 276 -8.59 -2.31 -37.88
C MET A 276 -8.90 -3.44 -38.88
N THR A 277 -8.09 -4.51 -38.92
CA THR A 277 -8.21 -5.58 -39.93
C THR A 277 -8.97 -6.83 -39.49
N ARG A 278 -9.41 -6.98 -38.23
CA ARG A 278 -10.24 -8.13 -37.81
C ARG A 278 -11.29 -7.76 -36.77
N ARG A 279 -12.55 -7.62 -37.19
CA ARG A 279 -13.73 -7.69 -36.31
C ARG A 279 -13.85 -9.10 -35.73
N ARG A 280 -13.09 -9.40 -34.67
CA ARG A 280 -13.26 -10.64 -33.91
C ARG A 280 -14.64 -10.61 -33.25
N ARG A 281 -15.43 -11.67 -33.44
CA ARG A 281 -16.71 -11.90 -32.75
C ARG A 281 -16.44 -11.84 -31.25
N ILE A 282 -17.10 -10.92 -30.55
CA ILE A 282 -17.04 -10.82 -29.09
C ILE A 282 -17.75 -12.07 -28.56
N GLY A 283 -17.08 -12.83 -27.69
CA GLY A 283 -17.61 -14.09 -27.17
C GLY A 283 -18.80 -13.90 -26.23
N SER A 284 -19.31 -15.01 -25.66
CA SER A 284 -20.52 -15.04 -24.82
C SER A 284 -20.48 -14.15 -23.56
N TYR A 285 -19.29 -13.66 -23.16
CA TYR A 285 -19.09 -12.81 -21.99
C TYR A 285 -18.46 -11.45 -22.36
N PRO A 286 -19.25 -10.48 -22.84
CA PRO A 286 -18.72 -9.21 -23.35
C PRO A 286 -18.10 -8.34 -22.24
N ILE A 287 -18.63 -8.40 -21.02
CA ILE A 287 -18.14 -7.60 -19.87
C ILE A 287 -16.75 -8.08 -19.45
N ILE A 288 -16.55 -9.40 -19.30
CA ILE A 288 -15.25 -10.00 -18.97
C ILE A 288 -14.24 -9.64 -20.06
N TRP A 289 -14.63 -9.76 -21.34
CA TRP A 289 -13.76 -9.41 -22.46
C TRP A 289 -13.37 -7.92 -22.46
N LYS A 290 -14.30 -7.02 -22.17
CA LYS A 290 -14.04 -5.58 -22.03
C LYS A 290 -13.00 -5.32 -20.94
N ASP A 291 -13.25 -5.81 -19.73
CA ASP A 291 -12.38 -5.53 -18.58
C ASP A 291 -11.00 -6.13 -18.78
N PHE A 292 -10.90 -7.35 -19.31
CA PHE A 292 -9.63 -7.97 -19.69
C PHE A 292 -8.82 -7.11 -20.68
N GLN A 293 -9.48 -6.57 -21.70
CA GLN A 293 -8.81 -5.90 -22.82
C GLN A 293 -8.46 -4.42 -22.53
N PHE A 294 -9.26 -3.73 -21.72
CA PHE A 294 -9.12 -2.30 -21.41
C PHE A 294 -8.52 -2.05 -20.02
N ILE A 295 -8.97 -2.76 -18.99
CA ILE A 295 -8.46 -2.61 -17.62
C ILE A 295 -7.21 -3.49 -17.42
N GLY A 296 -7.26 -4.74 -17.92
CA GLY A 296 -6.17 -5.71 -17.83
C GLY A 296 -5.06 -5.57 -18.88
N GLY A 297 -5.18 -4.65 -19.84
CA GLY A 297 -4.20 -4.43 -20.91
C GLY A 297 -4.23 -5.47 -22.05
N GLY A 298 -5.03 -6.53 -21.92
CA GLY A 298 -5.21 -7.60 -22.89
C GLY A 298 -4.04 -8.60 -22.96
N ARG A 299 -4.02 -9.44 -24.01
CA ARG A 299 -3.08 -10.58 -24.13
C ARG A 299 -1.60 -10.20 -24.11
N ILE A 300 -1.23 -9.08 -24.73
CA ILE A 300 0.17 -8.62 -24.78
C ILE A 300 0.66 -8.27 -23.39
N PHE A 301 -0.19 -7.63 -22.58
CA PHE A 301 0.18 -7.20 -21.24
C PHE A 301 0.31 -8.39 -20.28
N ILE A 302 -0.54 -9.41 -20.41
CA ILE A 302 -0.37 -10.69 -19.70
C ILE A 302 0.98 -11.34 -20.03
N LEU A 303 1.32 -11.43 -21.31
CA LEU A 303 2.61 -12.03 -21.74
C LEU A 303 3.80 -11.23 -21.23
N LEU A 304 3.71 -9.91 -21.26
CA LEU A 304 4.74 -9.02 -20.73
C LEU A 304 4.90 -9.18 -19.22
N LYS A 305 3.79 -9.22 -18.46
CA LYS A 305 3.81 -9.50 -17.01
C LYS A 305 4.44 -10.85 -16.71
N PHE A 306 4.05 -11.89 -17.44
CA PHE A 306 4.63 -13.21 -17.29
C PHE A 306 6.15 -13.20 -17.52
N GLY A 307 6.61 -12.55 -18.60
CA GLY A 307 8.05 -12.39 -18.87
C GLY A 307 8.80 -11.62 -17.79
N ILE A 308 8.21 -10.57 -17.22
CA ILE A 308 8.81 -9.81 -16.11
C ILE A 308 8.90 -10.66 -14.84
N TYR A 309 7.82 -11.32 -14.43
CA TYR A 309 7.81 -12.13 -13.21
C TYR A 309 8.73 -13.33 -13.31
N PHE A 310 8.71 -14.01 -14.45
CA PHE A 310 9.62 -15.13 -14.71
C PHE A 310 11.08 -14.66 -14.77
N GLY A 311 11.38 -13.58 -15.50
CA GLY A 311 12.73 -13.03 -15.60
C GLY A 311 13.28 -12.57 -14.25
N LEU A 312 12.43 -12.00 -13.39
CA LEU A 312 12.80 -11.62 -12.02
C LEU A 312 13.13 -12.87 -11.18
N ALA A 313 12.33 -13.93 -11.26
CA ALA A 313 12.61 -15.17 -10.55
C ALA A 313 13.94 -15.82 -11.01
N VAL A 314 14.20 -15.83 -12.31
CA VAL A 314 15.49 -16.31 -12.86
C VAL A 314 16.64 -15.44 -12.35
N ALA A 315 16.49 -14.12 -12.32
CA ALA A 315 17.52 -13.22 -11.80
C ALA A 315 17.82 -13.48 -10.32
N ILE A 316 16.79 -13.60 -9.48
CA ILE A 316 16.96 -13.91 -8.04
C ILE A 316 17.67 -15.26 -7.86
N THR A 317 17.25 -16.27 -8.62
CA THR A 317 17.85 -17.60 -8.58
C THR A 317 19.33 -17.54 -8.98
N PHE A 318 19.64 -16.86 -10.09
CA PHE A 318 21.01 -16.65 -10.55
C PHE A 318 21.90 -15.97 -9.49
N PHE A 319 21.38 -14.94 -8.82
CA PHE A 319 22.10 -14.27 -7.72
C PHE A 319 22.31 -15.17 -6.50
N SER A 320 21.46 -16.18 -6.32
CA SER A 320 21.48 -17.06 -5.15
C SER A 320 22.27 -18.36 -5.38
N LEU A 321 22.85 -18.56 -6.58
CA LEU A 321 23.65 -19.74 -6.94
C LEU A 321 24.96 -19.90 -6.13
N ARG A 322 25.21 -19.05 -5.14
CA ARG A 322 26.33 -19.20 -4.19
C ARG A 322 26.16 -20.39 -3.22
N THR A 323 24.98 -21.02 -3.17
CA THR A 323 24.59 -21.95 -2.11
C THR A 323 24.64 -23.44 -2.49
N ASN A 324 25.20 -23.82 -3.64
CA ASN A 324 25.43 -25.23 -4.03
C ASN A 324 24.16 -26.14 -3.98
N ARG A 325 22.97 -25.55 -4.22
CA ARG A 325 21.69 -26.26 -4.33
C ARG A 325 21.34 -26.52 -5.79
N ASP A 326 20.44 -27.49 -6.01
CA ASP A 326 19.94 -27.80 -7.34
C ASP A 326 19.20 -26.60 -7.95
N ILE A 327 19.52 -26.27 -9.20
CA ILE A 327 19.05 -25.04 -9.85
C ILE A 327 17.53 -25.07 -10.04
N ALA A 328 16.98 -26.26 -10.34
CA ALA A 328 15.56 -26.46 -10.58
C ALA A 328 14.73 -26.26 -9.30
N GLU A 329 15.14 -26.87 -8.20
CA GLU A 329 14.49 -26.75 -6.89
C GLU A 329 14.52 -25.29 -6.40
N MET A 330 15.66 -24.63 -6.54
CA MET A 330 15.82 -23.22 -6.15
C MET A 330 14.93 -22.29 -6.99
N LEU A 331 14.91 -22.47 -8.30
CA LEU A 331 14.03 -21.71 -9.20
C LEU A 331 12.55 -21.97 -8.85
N GLY A 332 12.20 -23.22 -8.56
CA GLY A 332 10.86 -23.63 -8.14
C GLY A 332 10.40 -22.93 -6.87
N GLY A 333 11.24 -22.95 -5.82
CA GLY A 333 10.96 -22.28 -4.55
C GLY A 333 10.84 -20.76 -4.68
N VAL A 334 11.73 -20.12 -5.45
CA VAL A 334 11.67 -18.68 -5.73
C VAL A 334 10.40 -18.32 -6.50
N LEU A 335 10.07 -19.08 -7.56
CA LEU A 335 8.86 -18.87 -8.35
C LEU A 335 7.60 -19.00 -7.50
N PHE A 336 7.49 -20.06 -6.68
CA PHE A 336 6.34 -20.29 -5.83
C PHE A 336 6.17 -19.18 -4.79
N GLY A 337 7.22 -18.89 -4.01
CA GLY A 337 7.17 -17.90 -2.93
C GLY A 337 6.92 -16.47 -3.43
N TYR A 338 7.64 -16.04 -4.47
CA TYR A 338 7.42 -14.72 -5.08
C TYR A 338 6.01 -14.62 -5.67
N SER A 339 5.54 -15.67 -6.38
CA SER A 339 4.23 -15.61 -7.04
C SER A 339 3.09 -15.46 -6.03
N ILE A 340 3.16 -16.14 -4.88
CA ILE A 340 2.19 -15.96 -3.79
C ILE A 340 2.21 -14.52 -3.27
N PHE A 341 3.39 -13.97 -2.98
CA PHE A 341 3.52 -12.62 -2.46
C PHE A 341 2.95 -11.56 -3.42
N PHE A 342 3.30 -11.64 -4.71
CA PHE A 342 2.80 -10.71 -5.71
C PHE A 342 1.32 -10.92 -6.04
N LEU A 343 0.82 -12.15 -5.92
CA LEU A 343 -0.60 -12.46 -6.11
C LEU A 343 -1.44 -11.77 -5.04
N PHE A 344 -0.99 -11.76 -3.79
CA PHE A 344 -1.67 -11.01 -2.73
C PHE A 344 -1.70 -9.49 -2.98
N ILE A 345 -0.62 -8.93 -3.50
CA ILE A 345 -0.58 -7.51 -3.86
C ILE A 345 -1.50 -7.23 -5.06
N GLU A 346 -1.43 -8.04 -6.11
CA GLU A 346 -2.20 -7.80 -7.33
C GLU A 346 -3.70 -7.97 -7.10
N LEU A 347 -4.13 -8.97 -6.34
CA LEU A 347 -5.53 -9.14 -5.96
C LEU A 347 -6.05 -7.95 -5.13
N ALA A 348 -5.25 -7.39 -4.21
CA ALA A 348 -5.62 -6.18 -3.47
C ALA A 348 -5.78 -4.95 -4.38
N ILE A 349 -4.93 -4.84 -5.41
CA ILE A 349 -5.03 -3.78 -6.43
C ILE A 349 -6.29 -3.98 -7.28
N VAL A 350 -6.55 -5.20 -7.73
CA VAL A 350 -7.74 -5.54 -8.52
C VAL A 350 -8.99 -5.23 -7.72
N SER A 351 -9.08 -5.70 -6.46
CA SER A 351 -10.23 -5.50 -5.59
C SER A 351 -10.57 -4.01 -5.42
N ALA A 352 -9.56 -3.17 -5.22
CA ALA A 352 -9.74 -1.72 -5.07
C ALA A 352 -10.15 -1.00 -6.36
N ARG A 353 -10.04 -1.65 -7.53
CA ARG A 353 -10.30 -1.04 -8.85
C ARG A 353 -11.55 -1.55 -9.54
N VAL A 354 -12.02 -2.77 -9.24
CA VAL A 354 -13.08 -3.50 -9.99
C VAL A 354 -14.27 -2.62 -10.39
N PHE A 355 -14.79 -1.83 -9.45
CA PHE A 355 -15.97 -0.97 -9.66
C PHE A 355 -15.63 0.51 -9.80
N ARG A 356 -14.43 0.90 -9.36
CA ARG A 356 -14.08 2.32 -9.20
C ARG A 356 -14.02 3.04 -10.53
N TYR A 357 -13.50 2.38 -11.56
CA TYR A 357 -13.35 2.96 -12.89
C TYR A 357 -14.72 3.39 -13.45
N GLU A 358 -15.70 2.51 -13.41
CA GLU A 358 -17.07 2.77 -13.88
C GLU A 358 -17.83 3.77 -13.02
N LEU A 359 -17.60 3.76 -11.70
CA LEU A 359 -18.19 4.74 -10.79
C LEU A 359 -17.61 6.14 -11.03
N GLN A 360 -16.30 6.26 -11.30
CA GLN A 360 -15.64 7.54 -11.60
C GLN A 360 -16.09 8.09 -12.96
N GLU A 361 -16.19 7.24 -13.99
CA GLU A 361 -16.63 7.65 -15.32
C GLU A 361 -18.16 7.80 -15.45
N LYS A 362 -18.92 7.55 -14.37
CA LYS A 362 -20.40 7.55 -14.37
C LYS A 362 -21.02 6.63 -15.43
N THR A 363 -20.35 5.52 -15.75
CA THR A 363 -20.83 4.51 -16.71
C THR A 363 -21.55 3.35 -16.04
N TRP A 364 -21.62 3.35 -14.70
CA TRP A 364 -22.28 2.32 -13.92
C TRP A 364 -23.79 2.23 -14.17
N SER A 365 -24.52 3.35 -14.22
CA SER A 365 -25.97 3.33 -14.53
C SER A 365 -26.24 2.73 -15.91
N THR A 366 -25.43 3.07 -16.91
CA THR A 366 -25.54 2.51 -18.26
C THR A 366 -25.30 1.00 -18.28
N LEU A 367 -24.37 0.49 -17.47
CA LEU A 367 -24.12 -0.95 -17.36
C LEU A 367 -25.28 -1.69 -16.69
N VAL A 368 -25.88 -1.08 -15.67
CA VAL A 368 -27.01 -1.66 -14.94
C VAL A 368 -28.30 -1.70 -15.79
N MET A 369 -28.40 -0.89 -16.85
CA MET A 369 -29.51 -0.98 -17.82
C MET A 369 -29.48 -2.24 -18.70
N LEU A 370 -28.38 -3.01 -18.70
CA LEU A 370 -28.35 -4.27 -19.43
C LEU A 370 -29.39 -5.25 -18.87
N PRO A 371 -29.98 -6.13 -19.70
CA PRO A 371 -30.95 -7.14 -19.26
C PRO A 371 -30.25 -8.30 -18.52
N ARG A 372 -29.51 -7.97 -17.46
CA ARG A 372 -28.70 -8.85 -16.63
C ARG A 372 -28.82 -8.38 -15.18
N SER A 373 -28.74 -9.33 -14.24
CA SER A 373 -28.80 -8.97 -12.83
C SER A 373 -27.54 -8.19 -12.40
N ILE A 374 -27.68 -7.27 -11.44
CA ILE A 374 -26.55 -6.50 -10.89
C ILE A 374 -25.46 -7.44 -10.34
N ARG A 375 -25.86 -8.56 -9.74
CA ARG A 375 -24.95 -9.59 -9.24
C ARG A 375 -24.13 -10.21 -10.38
N GLU A 376 -24.78 -10.56 -11.49
CA GLU A 376 -24.10 -11.14 -12.66
C GLU A 376 -23.10 -10.16 -13.29
N ILE A 377 -23.47 -8.87 -13.38
CA ILE A 377 -22.55 -7.82 -13.83
C ILE A 377 -21.36 -7.69 -12.87
N ALA A 378 -21.62 -7.69 -11.55
CA ALA A 378 -20.57 -7.58 -10.54
C ALA A 378 -19.59 -8.76 -10.60
N TYR A 379 -20.09 -9.99 -10.66
CA TYR A 379 -19.25 -11.18 -10.80
C TYR A 379 -18.49 -11.20 -12.14
N ALA A 380 -19.10 -10.75 -13.23
CA ALA A 380 -18.40 -10.61 -14.51
C ALA A 380 -17.23 -9.62 -14.43
N LYS A 381 -17.36 -8.52 -13.67
CA LYS A 381 -16.23 -7.59 -13.44
C LYS A 381 -15.15 -8.19 -12.56
N VAL A 382 -15.52 -8.90 -11.49
CA VAL A 382 -14.54 -9.61 -10.64
C VAL A 382 -13.77 -10.64 -11.46
N LEU A 383 -14.45 -11.44 -12.27
CA LEU A 383 -13.82 -12.40 -13.19
C LEU A 383 -12.91 -11.70 -14.21
N GLY A 384 -13.36 -10.58 -14.78
CA GLY A 384 -12.54 -9.73 -15.65
C GLY A 384 -11.25 -9.27 -14.97
N GLY A 385 -11.32 -8.84 -13.71
CA GLY A 385 -10.17 -8.49 -12.89
C GLY A 385 -9.25 -9.68 -12.59
N LEU A 386 -9.80 -10.84 -12.25
CA LEU A 386 -9.03 -12.07 -11.99
C LEU A 386 -8.26 -12.55 -13.22
N THR A 387 -8.68 -12.21 -14.44
CA THR A 387 -7.87 -12.57 -15.62
C THR A 387 -6.49 -11.89 -15.63
N THR A 388 -6.29 -10.77 -14.91
CA THR A 388 -4.98 -10.10 -14.87
C THR A 388 -3.96 -10.82 -14.01
N THR A 389 -4.40 -11.64 -13.04
CA THR A 389 -3.54 -12.40 -12.13
C THR A 389 -3.09 -13.75 -12.70
N LEU A 390 -3.58 -14.13 -13.87
CA LEU A 390 -3.22 -15.38 -14.56
C LEU A 390 -1.70 -15.61 -14.71
N PRO A 391 -0.85 -14.60 -15.03
CA PRO A 391 0.60 -14.79 -15.06
C PRO A 391 1.17 -15.32 -13.74
N LEU A 392 0.69 -14.82 -12.60
CA LEU A 392 1.17 -15.22 -11.29
C LEU A 392 0.71 -16.64 -10.93
N PHE A 393 -0.53 -17.00 -11.27
CA PHE A 393 -0.97 -18.39 -11.15
C PHE A 393 -0.14 -19.34 -12.02
N ALA A 394 0.21 -18.93 -13.25
CA ALA A 394 1.07 -19.72 -14.13
C ALA A 394 2.49 -19.88 -13.56
N CYS A 395 3.10 -18.82 -13.05
CA CYS A 395 4.41 -18.88 -12.38
C CYS A 395 4.37 -19.72 -11.11
N MET A 396 3.31 -19.60 -10.30
CA MET A 396 3.11 -20.40 -9.10
C MET A 396 2.98 -21.90 -9.44
N PHE A 397 2.19 -22.23 -10.47
CA PHE A 397 2.03 -23.60 -10.94
C PHE A 397 3.33 -24.18 -11.50
N LEU A 398 4.09 -23.39 -12.26
CA LEU A 398 5.42 -23.77 -12.73
C LEU A 398 6.37 -24.01 -11.54
N GLY A 399 6.32 -23.17 -10.51
CA GLY A 399 7.06 -23.35 -9.26
C GLY A 399 6.73 -24.67 -8.55
N ILE A 400 5.45 -25.02 -8.44
CA ILE A 400 4.99 -26.30 -7.87
C ILE A 400 5.54 -27.49 -8.67
N ILE A 401 5.49 -27.42 -10.01
CA ILE A 401 6.04 -28.49 -10.87
C ILE A 401 7.55 -28.66 -10.67
N LEU A 402 8.29 -27.57 -10.53
CA LEU A 402 9.75 -27.60 -10.34
C LEU A 402 10.16 -28.09 -8.95
N LEU A 403 9.36 -27.81 -7.92
CA LEU A 403 9.58 -28.32 -6.57
C LEU A 403 9.25 -29.83 -6.45
N GLY A 404 8.41 -30.36 -7.36
CA GLY A 404 8.16 -31.80 -7.43
C GLY A 404 7.65 -32.40 -6.12
N GLU A 405 8.35 -33.43 -5.63
CA GLU A 405 7.98 -34.18 -4.42
C GLU A 405 8.13 -33.34 -3.14
N ASP A 406 9.14 -32.47 -3.05
CA ASP A 406 9.41 -31.63 -1.87
C ASP A 406 8.21 -30.74 -1.51
N PHE A 407 7.50 -30.24 -2.53
CA PHE A 407 6.27 -29.45 -2.31
C PHE A 407 5.15 -30.30 -1.70
N TRP A 408 4.94 -31.51 -2.22
CA TRP A 408 3.86 -32.37 -1.75
C TRP A 408 4.13 -32.95 -0.36
N GLU A 409 5.38 -33.26 -0.05
CA GLU A 409 5.80 -33.64 1.29
C GLU A 409 5.58 -32.49 2.28
N GLY A 410 6.01 -31.26 1.93
CA GLY A 410 5.81 -30.08 2.76
C GLY A 410 4.33 -29.69 2.93
N LEU A 411 3.52 -29.85 1.89
CA LEU A 411 2.07 -29.63 1.99
C LEU A 411 1.39 -30.73 2.82
N GLY A 412 1.84 -31.98 2.66
CA GLY A 412 1.33 -33.14 3.39
C GLY A 412 1.57 -33.02 4.90
N SER A 413 2.77 -32.59 5.31
CA SER A 413 3.08 -32.32 6.72
C SER A 413 2.22 -31.19 7.28
N LEU A 414 2.10 -30.07 6.56
CA LEU A 414 1.23 -28.95 6.92
C LEU A 414 -0.26 -29.33 7.05
N MET A 415 -0.75 -30.25 6.20
CA MET A 415 -2.14 -30.69 6.24
C MET A 415 -2.45 -31.69 7.35
N GLN A 416 -1.45 -32.39 7.87
CA GLN A 416 -1.61 -33.32 9.00
C GLN A 416 -1.66 -32.59 10.35
N GLU A 417 -1.04 -31.41 10.43
CA GLU A 417 -1.09 -30.54 11.60
C GLU A 417 -2.41 -29.73 11.62
N PHE A 418 -3.37 -30.17 12.45
CA PHE A 418 -4.65 -29.45 12.63
C PHE A 418 -4.45 -27.98 12.97
N GLU A 419 -3.49 -27.70 13.85
CA GLU A 419 -3.04 -26.37 14.25
C GLU A 419 -2.63 -25.48 13.06
N ALA A 420 -1.79 -26.01 12.17
CA ALA A 420 -1.33 -25.31 10.98
C ALA A 420 -2.48 -25.01 10.02
N LEU A 421 -3.38 -25.98 9.80
CA LEU A 421 -4.56 -25.81 8.95
C LEU A 421 -5.48 -24.70 9.47
N LEU A 422 -5.65 -24.63 10.79
CA LEU A 422 -6.48 -23.63 11.46
C LEU A 422 -5.89 -22.22 11.28
N VAL A 423 -4.58 -22.06 11.47
CA VAL A 423 -3.86 -20.79 11.24
C VAL A 423 -3.92 -20.37 9.77
N ILE A 424 -3.69 -21.29 8.82
CA ILE A 424 -3.80 -21.00 7.39
C ILE A 424 -5.22 -20.55 7.04
N THR A 425 -6.24 -21.22 7.56
CA THR A 425 -7.65 -20.86 7.34
C THR A 425 -7.94 -19.46 7.85
N TYR A 426 -7.45 -19.12 9.05
CA TYR A 426 -7.57 -17.77 9.61
C TYR A 426 -6.90 -16.72 8.71
N LEU A 427 -5.66 -16.97 8.28
CA LEU A 427 -4.92 -16.05 7.40
C LEU A 427 -5.62 -15.84 6.04
N LEU A 428 -6.19 -16.89 5.46
CA LEU A 428 -6.97 -16.80 4.22
C LEU A 428 -8.26 -16.01 4.40
N LEU A 429 -9.02 -16.26 5.47
CA LEU A 429 -10.23 -15.48 5.81
C LEU A 429 -9.90 -14.02 6.04
N GLN A 430 -8.80 -13.74 6.73
CA GLN A 430 -8.33 -12.40 7.00
C GLN A 430 -7.93 -11.66 5.71
N TYR A 431 -7.28 -12.36 4.79
CA TYR A 431 -6.96 -11.80 3.48
C TYR A 431 -8.24 -11.53 2.66
N LEU A 432 -9.22 -12.44 2.68
CA LEU A 432 -10.53 -12.25 2.05
C LEU A 432 -11.29 -11.05 2.64
N LEU A 433 -11.22 -10.86 3.96
CA LEU A 433 -11.74 -9.67 4.64
C LEU A 433 -11.07 -8.41 4.10
N GLY A 434 -9.74 -8.41 3.96
CA GLY A 434 -8.97 -7.31 3.37
C GLY A 434 -9.42 -6.94 1.95
N LEU A 435 -9.71 -7.93 1.09
CA LEU A 435 -10.22 -7.69 -0.26
C LEU A 435 -11.63 -7.07 -0.27
N HIS A 436 -12.54 -7.56 0.58
CA HIS A 436 -13.88 -7.01 0.73
C HIS A 436 -13.87 -5.61 1.34
N LEU A 437 -12.99 -5.36 2.30
CA LEU A 437 -12.82 -4.05 2.90
C LEU A 437 -12.24 -3.05 1.89
N SER A 438 -11.27 -3.47 1.08
CA SER A 438 -10.69 -2.67 0.00
C SER A 438 -11.74 -2.29 -1.06
N THR A 439 -12.56 -3.24 -1.52
CA THR A 439 -13.67 -2.97 -2.45
C THR A 439 -14.72 -2.03 -1.83
N PHE A 440 -15.12 -2.28 -0.58
CA PHE A 440 -16.10 -1.45 0.13
C PHE A 440 -15.60 -0.02 0.32
N CYS A 441 -14.38 0.16 0.83
CA CYS A 441 -13.75 1.47 0.97
C CYS A 441 -13.64 2.20 -0.37
N SER A 442 -13.33 1.47 -1.45
CA SER A 442 -13.26 2.04 -2.80
C SER A 442 -14.62 2.53 -3.32
N ILE A 443 -15.74 1.92 -2.93
CA ILE A 443 -17.09 2.33 -3.37
C ILE A 443 -17.62 3.50 -2.52
N VAL A 444 -17.39 3.45 -1.21
CA VAL A 444 -17.92 4.44 -0.25
C VAL A 444 -17.13 5.74 -0.27
N ALA A 445 -15.82 5.67 -0.48
CA ALA A 445 -14.97 6.84 -0.42
C ALA A 445 -15.14 7.73 -1.66
N LYS A 446 -15.91 8.81 -1.53
CA LYS A 446 -16.04 9.86 -2.55
C LYS A 446 -14.69 10.50 -2.94
N TRP A 447 -13.75 10.56 -1.98
CA TRP A 447 -12.45 11.25 -2.07
C TRP A 447 -11.24 10.29 -2.03
N GLY A 448 -11.49 8.97 -2.00
CA GLY A 448 -10.47 7.97 -1.68
C GLY A 448 -9.93 7.29 -2.93
N VAL A 449 -8.67 7.55 -3.25
CA VAL A 449 -7.89 6.82 -4.26
C VAL A 449 -7.87 5.33 -3.92
N TRP A 450 -7.94 4.42 -4.91
CA TRP A 450 -7.83 2.97 -4.67
C TRP A 450 -6.64 2.55 -3.76
N PRO A 451 -5.45 3.20 -3.78
CA PRO A 451 -4.38 2.92 -2.82
C PRO A 451 -4.70 3.33 -1.39
N VAL A 452 -5.50 4.39 -1.16
CA VAL A 452 -5.98 4.77 0.18
C VAL A 452 -6.95 3.71 0.72
N ALA A 453 -7.80 3.15 -0.16
CA ALA A 453 -8.68 2.05 0.21
C ALA A 453 -7.89 0.80 0.61
N ILE A 454 -6.85 0.45 -0.16
CA ILE A 454 -5.94 -0.66 0.17
C ILE A 454 -5.19 -0.39 1.48
N SER A 455 -4.66 0.81 1.68
CA SER A 455 -3.90 1.15 2.89
C SER A 455 -4.78 1.08 4.14
N MET A 456 -6.02 1.57 4.04
CA MET A 456 -6.99 1.48 5.13
C MET A 456 -7.37 0.03 5.41
N ALA A 457 -7.62 -0.76 4.36
CA ALA A 457 -7.94 -2.18 4.52
C ALA A 457 -6.77 -2.96 5.15
N ALA A 458 -5.53 -2.70 4.70
CA ALA A 458 -4.33 -3.30 5.26
C ALA A 458 -4.12 -2.91 6.73
N PHE A 459 -4.36 -1.65 7.09
CA PHE A 459 -4.28 -1.22 8.49
C PHE A 459 -5.27 -1.95 9.38
N ILE A 460 -6.53 -2.05 8.96
CA ILE A 460 -7.57 -2.78 9.70
C ILE A 460 -7.23 -4.27 9.81
N MET A 461 -6.67 -4.86 8.75
CA MET A 461 -6.23 -6.25 8.73
C MET A 461 -5.06 -6.50 9.71
N ILE A 462 -4.06 -5.62 9.72
CA ILE A 462 -2.94 -5.69 10.67
C ILE A 462 -3.45 -5.51 12.10
N ALA A 463 -4.29 -4.51 12.35
CA ALA A 463 -4.84 -4.23 13.67
C ALA A 463 -5.67 -5.40 14.22
N SER A 464 -6.48 -6.05 13.38
CA SER A 464 -7.26 -7.22 13.81
C SER A 464 -6.40 -8.47 14.03
N ASN A 465 -5.39 -8.73 13.20
CA ASN A 465 -4.41 -9.80 13.46
C ASN A 465 -3.68 -9.59 14.78
N MET A 466 -3.27 -8.34 15.02
CA MET A 466 -2.63 -7.94 16.26
C MET A 466 -3.52 -8.18 17.47
N VAL A 467 -4.82 -7.92 17.39
CA VAL A 467 -5.78 -8.22 18.45
C VAL A 467 -5.88 -9.73 18.70
N VAL A 468 -5.92 -10.57 17.65
CA VAL A 468 -5.96 -12.03 17.83
C VAL A 468 -4.67 -12.57 18.44
N ILE A 469 -3.51 -12.11 17.98
CA ILE A 469 -2.22 -12.46 18.58
C ILE A 469 -2.15 -11.98 20.04
N SER A 470 -2.78 -10.84 20.35
CA SER A 470 -2.88 -10.36 21.73
C SER A 470 -3.66 -11.31 22.62
N PHE A 471 -4.80 -11.82 22.16
CA PHE A 471 -5.57 -12.82 22.90
C PHE A 471 -4.81 -14.12 23.07
N PHE A 472 -4.07 -14.55 22.04
CA PHE A 472 -3.16 -15.69 22.13
C PHE A 472 -2.12 -15.49 23.24
N ALA A 473 -1.46 -14.33 23.25
CA ALA A 473 -0.44 -14.01 24.25
C ALA A 473 -1.01 -13.94 25.68
N LEU A 474 -2.25 -13.45 25.84
CA LEU A 474 -2.96 -13.37 27.12
C LEU A 474 -3.44 -14.73 27.66
N ALA A 475 -3.85 -15.64 26.77
CA ALA A 475 -4.32 -16.97 27.16
C ALA A 475 -3.19 -17.89 27.68
N GLY A 476 -1.92 -17.52 27.43
CA GLY A 476 -0.75 -18.34 27.74
C GLY A 476 -0.69 -19.60 26.86
N ALA A 477 0.38 -20.39 27.00
CA ALA A 477 0.57 -21.66 26.29
C ALA A 477 -0.39 -22.79 26.77
N SER A 478 -1.59 -22.45 27.24
CA SER A 478 -2.59 -23.40 27.68
C SER A 478 -3.43 -23.92 26.52
N ASP A 479 -3.94 -25.14 26.67
CA ASP A 479 -4.86 -25.79 25.73
C ASP A 479 -6.14 -24.94 25.60
N GLY A 480 -6.26 -24.19 24.51
CA GLY A 480 -7.40 -23.28 24.29
C GLY A 480 -7.19 -22.18 23.26
N TRP A 481 -5.96 -21.95 22.81
CA TRP A 481 -5.69 -20.99 21.75
C TRP A 481 -6.36 -21.36 20.41
N GLU A 482 -6.55 -22.66 20.15
CA GLU A 482 -7.31 -23.14 18.99
C GLU A 482 -8.74 -22.56 18.98
N ALA A 483 -9.41 -22.55 20.14
CA ALA A 483 -10.75 -21.99 20.26
C ALA A 483 -10.77 -20.48 19.96
N LEU A 484 -9.74 -19.74 20.37
CA LEU A 484 -9.60 -18.32 20.04
C LEU A 484 -9.45 -18.09 18.55
N VAL A 485 -8.64 -18.90 17.86
CA VAL A 485 -8.47 -18.76 16.41
C VAL A 485 -9.74 -19.17 15.67
N VAL A 486 -10.49 -20.20 16.14
CA VAL A 486 -11.81 -20.56 15.61
C VAL A 486 -12.81 -19.41 15.76
N ILE A 487 -12.87 -18.78 16.95
CA ILE A 487 -13.72 -17.59 17.18
C ILE A 487 -13.28 -16.46 16.24
N GLY A 488 -11.97 -16.26 16.07
CA GLY A 488 -11.40 -15.32 15.10
C GLY A 488 -11.86 -15.60 13.67
N CYS A 489 -11.84 -16.85 13.22
CA CYS A 489 -12.38 -17.29 11.93
C CYS A 489 -13.89 -17.01 11.80
N MET A 490 -14.68 -17.28 12.84
CA MET A 490 -16.13 -17.02 12.83
C MET A 490 -16.43 -15.53 12.73
N ILE A 491 -15.74 -14.70 13.51
CA ILE A 491 -15.90 -13.24 13.49
C ILE A 491 -15.48 -12.66 12.14
N THR A 492 -14.29 -13.02 11.65
CA THR A 492 -13.77 -12.54 10.36
C THR A 492 -14.66 -13.00 9.20
N GLY A 493 -15.12 -14.25 9.21
CA GLY A 493 -16.07 -14.77 8.23
C GLY A 493 -17.42 -14.03 8.27
N GLY A 494 -17.97 -13.81 9.46
CA GLY A 494 -19.22 -13.05 9.64
C GLY A 494 -19.12 -11.60 9.14
N ILE A 495 -18.04 -10.90 9.48
CA ILE A 495 -17.79 -9.53 8.97
C ILE A 495 -17.63 -9.54 7.45
N THR A 496 -16.94 -10.53 6.89
CA THR A 496 -16.74 -10.65 5.44
C THR A 496 -18.08 -10.85 4.71
N LEU A 497 -18.97 -11.69 5.24
CA LEU A 497 -20.31 -11.88 4.70
C LEU A 497 -21.16 -10.62 4.79
N ALA A 498 -21.12 -9.91 5.93
CA ALA A 498 -21.82 -8.64 6.09
C ALA A 498 -21.32 -7.59 5.07
N LEU A 499 -19.99 -7.46 4.90
CA LEU A 499 -19.39 -6.57 3.91
C LEU A 499 -19.81 -6.96 2.48
N HIS A 500 -19.85 -8.25 2.16
CA HIS A 500 -20.30 -8.72 0.85
C HIS A 500 -21.73 -8.26 0.53
N HIS A 501 -22.66 -8.36 1.49
CA HIS A 501 -24.02 -7.84 1.35
C HIS A 501 -24.04 -6.31 1.21
N MET A 502 -23.31 -5.60 2.07
CA MET A 502 -23.24 -4.13 2.04
C MET A 502 -22.67 -3.58 0.73
N ILE A 503 -21.72 -4.28 0.10
CA ILE A 503 -21.20 -3.93 -1.24
C ILE A 503 -22.32 -4.01 -2.27
N GLY A 504 -23.12 -5.09 -2.25
CA GLY A 504 -24.26 -5.26 -3.15
C GLY A 504 -25.27 -4.12 -3.04
N ASP A 505 -25.69 -3.78 -1.82
CA ASP A 505 -26.66 -2.72 -1.56
C ASP A 505 -26.12 -1.35 -1.99
N ARG A 506 -24.82 -1.09 -1.75
CA ARG A 506 -24.18 0.16 -2.16
C ARG A 506 -24.06 0.30 -3.67
N LEU A 507 -23.78 -0.79 -4.39
CA LEU A 507 -23.76 -0.78 -5.86
C LEU A 507 -25.15 -0.52 -6.45
N GLN A 508 -26.20 -1.01 -5.81
CA GLN A 508 -27.60 -0.70 -6.19
C GLN A 508 -27.93 0.77 -5.95
N ALA A 509 -27.62 1.29 -4.75
CA ALA A 509 -27.84 2.70 -4.44
C ALA A 509 -27.08 3.63 -5.41
N LYS A 510 -25.84 3.28 -5.76
CA LYS A 510 -25.04 4.04 -6.72
C LYS A 510 -25.59 4.02 -8.14
N ALA A 511 -26.29 2.95 -8.54
CA ALA A 511 -26.96 2.90 -9.83
C ALA A 511 -28.18 3.83 -9.91
N ALA A 512 -28.83 4.11 -8.77
CA ALA A 512 -29.99 4.99 -8.69
C ALA A 512 -29.62 6.48 -8.56
N GLU A 513 -28.43 6.81 -8.06
CA GLU A 513 -27.95 8.20 -7.89
C GLU A 513 -27.43 8.85 -9.19
N SER A 514 -27.15 8.07 -10.24
CA SER A 514 -26.49 8.48 -11.48
C SER A 514 -27.41 8.38 -12.68
#